data_AF-A0A9P1N5U9-F1
#
_entry.id   AF-A0A9P1N5U9-F1
#
_cell.length_a   1.000
_cell.length_b   1.000
_cell.length_c   1.000
_cell.angle_alpha   90.00
_cell.angle_beta   90.00
_cell.angle_gamma   90.00
#
_symmetry.space_group_name_H-M   'P 1'
#
loop_
_entity.id
_entity.type
_entity.pdbx_description
1 polymer ?
#
loop_
_entity_poly.entity_id
_entity_poly.type
_entity_poly.pdbx_seq_one_letter_code
_entity_poly.pdbx_strand_id
1 'polypeptide(L)'
;MAECLEMCPKEEVIFRTKNQLVHLLEATESTSHGLRKYYIGDPKKMVKEYTRSAADTHKYNKPELLRTFPTLVRTVNYLLQLFEEFRDTNFSMIYSFVSDRLRSVRQDMTMQRIKGKQAIELLELMLPFYIETDAICKQEKCVAYDAKLQDLQLEECFGRWFEEIDHSEKRNETLISSFFLRQITKKSTLLQDIRIFLPNSKVVEEIILAYYSKNFIRFFRIFRNLDVILKYSLVDAVFEMRHIAMQIISIGFKSPTAKLDVNLLSNWLGFYEKPCDDFLSFYTDSKNYIQIVNLKLPDLITPEHRFIGSRFQ
;
A
#
# COMPACT_ATOMS: atom_id res chain seq x y z
N MET A 1 16.20 3.81 -29.17
CA MET A 1 15.78 2.67 -28.31
C MET A 1 16.48 2.84 -26.97
N ALA A 2 16.00 2.24 -25.88
CA ALA A 2 16.73 2.25 -24.60
C ALA A 2 18.00 1.38 -24.70
N GLU A 3 19.09 1.80 -24.06
CA GLU A 3 20.41 1.17 -24.16
C GLU A 3 21.09 0.94 -22.79
N CYS A 4 20.53 1.44 -21.68
CA CYS A 4 21.11 1.18 -20.37
C CYS A 4 20.84 -0.27 -19.95
N LEU A 5 21.93 -1.04 -19.83
CA LEU A 5 21.89 -2.45 -19.42
C LEU A 5 22.06 -2.63 -17.90
N GLU A 6 22.27 -1.55 -17.16
CA GLU A 6 22.48 -1.55 -15.70
C GLU A 6 21.27 -0.93 -14.96
N MET A 7 21.11 -1.24 -13.66
CA MET A 7 19.99 -0.69 -12.87
C MET A 7 20.09 0.84 -12.64
N CYS A 8 21.27 1.42 -12.88
CA CYS A 8 21.52 2.86 -12.84
C CYS A 8 22.46 3.26 -14.00
N PRO A 9 22.16 4.33 -14.77
CA PRO A 9 23.05 4.84 -15.80
C PRO A 9 24.42 5.25 -15.25
N LYS A 10 25.50 4.97 -16.00
CA LYS A 10 26.89 5.26 -15.58
C LYS A 10 27.10 6.73 -15.20
N GLU A 11 26.51 7.65 -15.96
CA GLU A 11 26.60 9.09 -15.69
C GLU A 11 26.01 9.45 -14.32
N GLU A 12 24.87 8.85 -13.96
CA GLU A 12 24.24 9.07 -12.66
C GLU A 12 25.07 8.47 -11.52
N VAL A 13 25.65 7.29 -11.72
CA VAL A 13 26.55 6.67 -10.73
C VAL A 13 27.74 7.58 -10.43
N ILE A 14 28.39 8.10 -11.46
CA ILE A 14 29.52 9.03 -11.33
C ILE A 14 29.07 10.32 -10.65
N PHE A 15 27.94 10.89 -11.06
CA PHE A 15 27.40 12.11 -10.49
C PHE A 15 27.09 11.95 -9.00
N ARG A 16 26.36 10.91 -8.60
CA ARG A 16 25.98 10.68 -7.20
C ARG A 16 27.18 10.36 -6.32
N THR A 17 28.17 9.64 -6.84
CA THR A 17 29.43 9.37 -6.13
C THR A 17 30.23 10.66 -5.91
N LYS A 18 30.42 11.49 -6.94
CA LYS A 18 31.15 12.77 -6.82
C LYS A 18 30.48 13.76 -5.89
N ASN A 19 29.15 13.76 -5.84
CA ASN A 19 28.36 14.72 -5.05
C ASN A 19 27.89 14.17 -3.69
N GLN A 20 28.41 13.02 -3.24
CA GLN A 20 28.07 12.44 -1.92
C GLN A 20 26.57 12.13 -1.75
N LEU A 21 25.90 11.78 -2.84
CA LEU A 21 24.46 11.51 -2.89
C LEU A 21 24.12 10.01 -2.81
N VAL A 22 25.12 9.13 -2.79
CA VAL A 22 24.93 7.67 -2.70
C VAL A 22 24.10 7.31 -1.46
N HIS A 23 23.09 6.45 -1.63
CA HIS A 23 22.29 5.92 -0.53
C HIS A 23 23.04 4.79 0.19
N LEU A 24 22.75 4.56 1.48
CA LEU A 24 23.36 3.46 2.26
C LEU A 24 23.24 2.10 1.55
N LEU A 25 22.05 1.81 1.02
CA LEU A 25 21.74 0.56 0.32
C LEU A 25 22.43 0.42 -1.05
N GLU A 26 23.02 1.50 -1.55
CA GLU A 26 23.75 1.52 -2.81
C GLU A 26 25.27 1.57 -2.60
N ALA A 27 25.72 1.73 -1.34
CA ALA A 27 27.12 1.80 -0.99
C ALA A 27 27.80 0.43 -0.96
N THR A 28 29.09 0.41 -1.24
CA THR A 28 29.97 -0.75 -1.02
C THR A 28 30.05 -1.10 0.46
N GLU A 29 30.25 -2.39 0.77
CA GLU A 29 30.35 -2.89 2.16
C GLU A 29 31.45 -2.20 2.97
N SER A 30 32.56 -1.84 2.33
CA SER A 30 33.67 -1.16 2.97
C SER A 30 33.36 0.29 3.38
N THR A 31 32.33 0.91 2.81
CA THR A 31 31.99 2.32 3.07
C THR A 31 30.63 2.51 3.74
N SER A 32 29.75 1.52 3.69
CA SER A 32 28.38 1.58 4.23
C SER A 32 28.29 1.77 5.74
N HIS A 33 29.36 1.45 6.50
CA HIS A 33 29.41 1.63 7.95
C HIS A 33 29.86 3.04 8.39
N GLY A 34 30.26 3.91 7.45
CA GLY A 34 30.80 5.25 7.74
C GLY A 34 29.80 6.40 7.56
N LEU A 35 30.31 7.63 7.56
CA LEU A 35 29.51 8.80 7.19
C LEU A 35 29.20 8.80 5.69
N ARG A 36 27.97 9.20 5.30
CA ARG A 36 27.50 9.24 3.90
C ARG A 36 28.48 9.90 2.92
N LYS A 37 29.22 10.93 3.33
CA LYS A 37 30.23 11.61 2.51
C LYS A 37 31.37 10.71 2.02
N TYR A 38 31.55 9.55 2.63
CA TYR A 38 32.55 8.55 2.27
C TYR A 38 31.97 7.36 1.49
N TYR A 39 30.65 7.33 1.23
CA TYR A 39 30.02 6.24 0.51
C TYR A 39 30.52 6.21 -0.93
N ILE A 40 31.00 5.03 -1.33
CA ILE A 40 31.34 4.72 -2.72
C ILE A 40 30.21 3.84 -3.26
N GLY A 41 29.56 4.28 -4.33
CA GLY A 41 28.46 3.53 -4.96
C GLY A 41 28.97 2.23 -5.55
N ASP A 42 28.34 1.12 -5.16
CA ASP A 42 28.56 -0.18 -5.77
C ASP A 42 27.74 -0.27 -7.07
N PRO A 43 28.38 -0.38 -8.25
CA PRO A 43 27.66 -0.44 -9.52
C PRO A 43 26.58 -1.53 -9.58
N LYS A 44 26.71 -2.61 -8.79
CA LYS A 44 25.71 -3.69 -8.72
C LYS A 44 24.50 -3.35 -7.86
N LYS A 45 24.62 -2.38 -6.94
CA LYS A 45 23.55 -1.97 -6.01
C LYS A 45 22.90 -0.64 -6.39
N MET A 46 23.59 0.18 -7.18
CA MET A 46 23.08 1.48 -7.63
C MET A 46 21.81 1.32 -8.47
N VAL A 47 20.74 2.02 -8.10
CA VAL A 47 19.48 2.06 -8.85
C VAL A 47 19.15 3.49 -9.23
N LYS A 48 18.71 3.71 -10.47
CA LYS A 48 18.32 5.02 -11.01
C LYS A 48 17.32 5.74 -10.09
N GLU A 49 17.60 6.97 -9.66
CA GLU A 49 16.67 7.78 -8.85
C GLU A 49 15.54 8.34 -9.71
N TYR A 50 14.40 8.66 -9.09
CA TYR A 50 13.35 9.39 -9.78
C TYR A 50 13.72 10.86 -9.95
N THR A 51 13.55 11.41 -11.16
CA THR A 51 13.82 12.83 -11.44
C THR A 51 12.53 13.58 -11.75
N ARG A 52 12.20 14.61 -10.95
CA ARG A 52 10.99 15.43 -11.09
C ARG A 52 10.95 16.26 -12.38
N SER A 53 12.10 16.80 -12.81
CA SER A 53 12.21 17.76 -13.92
C SER A 53 12.59 17.08 -15.24
N ALA A 54 11.80 16.11 -15.69
CA ALA A 54 11.96 15.54 -17.03
C ALA A 54 11.40 16.44 -18.16
N ALA A 55 11.00 17.69 -17.84
CA ALA A 55 10.44 18.64 -18.79
C ALA A 55 11.42 19.02 -19.92
N ASP A 56 12.73 19.02 -19.63
CA ASP A 56 13.77 19.01 -20.67
C ASP A 56 13.94 17.59 -21.22
N THR A 57 12.90 17.10 -21.89
CA THR A 57 12.81 15.75 -22.46
C THR A 57 14.03 15.40 -23.31
N HIS A 58 14.65 16.36 -23.99
CA HIS A 58 15.86 16.15 -24.77
C HIS A 58 17.09 15.74 -23.94
N LYS A 59 17.20 16.16 -22.68
CA LYS A 59 18.35 15.85 -21.83
C LYS A 59 18.24 14.47 -21.18
N TYR A 60 17.02 14.02 -20.90
CA TYR A 60 16.74 12.80 -20.13
C TYR A 60 16.21 11.63 -20.96
N ASN A 61 15.83 11.85 -22.23
CA ASN A 61 15.35 10.81 -23.15
C ASN A 61 16.46 10.21 -24.01
N LYS A 62 17.72 10.33 -23.59
CA LYS A 62 18.83 9.71 -24.30
C LYS A 62 18.79 8.17 -24.13
N PRO A 63 19.00 7.38 -25.19
CA PRO A 63 19.05 5.91 -25.15
C PRO A 63 19.80 5.33 -23.95
N GLU A 64 21.01 5.83 -23.70
CA GLU A 64 21.94 5.37 -22.67
C GLU A 64 21.50 5.71 -21.23
N LEU A 65 20.51 6.59 -21.06
CA LEU A 65 19.94 6.96 -19.77
C LEU A 65 18.65 6.18 -19.44
N LEU A 66 18.12 5.42 -20.39
CA LEU A 66 16.89 4.62 -20.23
C LEU A 66 17.24 3.14 -20.10
N ARG A 67 16.78 2.51 -19.02
CA ARG A 67 16.94 1.06 -18.81
C ARG A 67 16.17 0.28 -19.84
N THR A 68 16.81 -0.72 -20.47
CA THR A 68 16.12 -1.65 -21.35
C THR A 68 15.01 -2.42 -20.61
N PHE A 69 14.01 -2.93 -21.32
CA PHE A 69 12.93 -3.70 -20.68
C PHE A 69 13.42 -4.86 -19.78
N PRO A 70 14.36 -5.73 -20.21
CA PRO A 70 14.92 -6.76 -19.32
C PRO A 70 15.59 -6.19 -18.07
N THR A 71 16.19 -5.01 -18.19
CA THR A 71 16.82 -4.31 -17.07
C THR A 71 15.78 -3.71 -16.12
N LEU A 72 14.64 -3.22 -16.63
CA LEU A 72 13.52 -2.77 -15.79
C LEU A 72 12.98 -3.93 -14.94
N VAL A 73 12.72 -5.09 -15.56
CA VAL A 73 12.23 -6.28 -14.85
C VAL A 73 13.22 -6.72 -13.77
N ARG A 74 14.52 -6.81 -14.11
CA ARG A 74 15.58 -7.12 -13.15
C ARG A 74 15.64 -6.11 -12.00
N THR A 75 15.47 -4.83 -12.30
CA THR A 75 15.51 -3.76 -11.30
C THR A 75 14.33 -3.86 -10.33
N VAL A 76 13.12 -4.10 -10.83
CA VAL A 76 11.94 -4.27 -9.96
C VAL A 76 12.13 -5.46 -9.02
N ASN A 77 12.55 -6.61 -9.54
CA ASN A 77 12.80 -7.80 -8.71
C ASN A 77 13.88 -7.55 -7.64
N TYR A 78 14.98 -6.88 -7.99
CA TYR A 78 16.03 -6.49 -7.03
C TYR A 78 15.47 -5.59 -5.92
N LEU A 79 14.67 -4.58 -6.27
CA LEU A 79 14.08 -3.65 -5.30
C LEU A 79 13.09 -4.33 -4.36
N LEU A 80 12.26 -5.25 -4.87
CA LEU A 80 11.32 -6.01 -4.06
C LEU A 80 12.04 -6.99 -3.12
N GLN A 81 13.09 -7.65 -3.60
CA GLN A 81 13.92 -8.50 -2.73
C GLN A 81 14.56 -7.68 -1.60
N LEU A 82 15.07 -6.48 -1.92
CA LEU A 82 15.63 -5.56 -0.93
C LEU A 82 14.57 -5.08 0.07
N PHE A 83 13.33 -4.87 -0.39
CA PHE A 83 12.21 -4.56 0.49
C PHE A 83 12.00 -5.66 1.53
N GLU A 84 11.90 -6.91 1.10
CA GLU A 84 11.73 -8.06 1.99
C GLU A 84 12.87 -8.21 3.01
N GLU A 85 14.12 -7.96 2.59
CA GLU A 85 15.29 -8.08 3.47
C GLU A 85 15.29 -7.05 4.61
N PHE A 86 14.83 -5.82 4.35
CA PHE A 86 14.98 -4.70 5.28
C PHE A 86 13.67 -4.21 5.92
N ARG A 87 12.49 -4.68 5.48
CA ARG A 87 11.19 -4.19 5.97
C ARG A 87 11.01 -4.35 7.47
N ASP A 88 11.51 -5.43 8.06
CA ASP A 88 11.35 -5.71 9.50
C ASP A 88 12.38 -4.96 10.37
N THR A 89 13.51 -4.54 9.81
CA THR A 89 14.58 -3.86 10.56
C THR A 89 14.50 -2.35 10.46
N ASN A 90 14.17 -1.81 9.29
CA ASN A 90 14.06 -0.38 9.05
C ASN A 90 13.07 -0.06 7.92
N PHE A 91 11.79 -0.31 8.19
CA PHE A 91 10.70 -0.10 7.25
C PHE A 91 10.73 1.28 6.57
N SER A 92 10.83 2.36 7.35
CA SER A 92 10.74 3.72 6.81
C SER A 92 11.86 4.05 5.82
N MET A 93 13.08 3.54 6.05
CA MET A 93 14.19 3.74 5.13
C MET A 93 13.98 2.95 3.84
N ILE A 94 13.67 1.66 3.95
CA ILE A 94 13.55 0.80 2.77
C ILE A 94 12.33 1.16 1.92
N TYR A 95 11.20 1.51 2.55
CA TYR A 95 10.02 2.01 1.87
C TYR A 95 10.35 3.27 1.04
N SER A 96 11.01 4.25 1.66
CA SER A 96 11.37 5.51 0.97
C SER A 96 12.27 5.26 -0.22
N PHE A 97 13.28 4.39 -0.05
CA PHE A 97 14.20 4.01 -1.12
C PHE A 97 13.46 3.30 -2.26
N VAL A 98 12.75 2.21 -1.98
CA VAL A 98 12.09 1.38 -2.99
C VAL A 98 10.99 2.17 -3.71
N SER A 99 10.18 2.96 -3.00
CA SER A 99 9.13 3.79 -3.59
C SER A 99 9.69 4.80 -4.61
N ASP A 100 10.79 5.48 -4.27
CA ASP A 100 11.46 6.40 -5.21
C ASP A 100 11.98 5.66 -6.45
N ARG A 101 12.69 4.53 -6.25
CA ARG A 101 13.29 3.78 -7.36
C ARG A 101 12.25 3.11 -8.27
N LEU A 102 11.15 2.63 -7.73
CA LEU A 102 10.01 2.11 -8.52
C LEU A 102 9.31 3.23 -9.29
N ARG A 103 9.25 4.45 -8.75
CA ARG A 103 8.77 5.62 -9.50
C ARG A 103 9.70 5.95 -10.67
N SER A 104 11.01 5.80 -10.51
CA SER A 104 11.98 5.92 -11.62
C SER A 104 11.77 4.83 -12.69
N VAL A 105 11.48 3.59 -12.30
CA VAL A 105 11.13 2.50 -13.24
C VAL A 105 9.90 2.90 -14.06
N ARG A 106 8.82 3.37 -13.41
CA ARG A 106 7.61 3.83 -14.12
C ARG A 106 7.88 5.02 -15.04
N GLN A 107 8.79 5.93 -14.66
CA GLN A 107 9.23 7.03 -15.51
C GLN A 107 9.90 6.52 -16.80
N ASP A 108 10.82 5.55 -16.68
CA ASP A 108 11.45 4.91 -17.85
C ASP A 108 10.42 4.19 -18.73
N MET A 109 9.43 3.52 -18.13
CA MET A 109 8.32 2.89 -18.86
C MET A 109 7.52 3.90 -19.68
N THR A 110 7.28 5.10 -19.14
CA THR A 110 6.56 6.17 -19.84
C THR A 110 7.39 6.75 -20.98
N MET A 111 8.68 7.03 -20.74
CA MET A 111 9.59 7.57 -21.77
C MET A 111 9.75 6.60 -22.94
N GLN A 112 9.82 5.29 -22.66
CA GLN A 112 9.91 4.23 -23.67
C GLN A 112 8.57 3.86 -24.31
N ARG A 113 7.45 4.42 -23.83
CA ARG A 113 6.08 4.08 -24.26
C ARG A 113 5.80 2.56 -24.19
N ILE A 114 6.24 1.91 -23.12
CA ILE A 114 5.97 0.49 -22.86
C ILE A 114 4.46 0.29 -22.62
N LYS A 115 3.87 -0.69 -23.33
CA LYS A 115 2.43 -1.02 -23.37
C LYS A 115 2.20 -2.53 -23.46
N GLY A 116 0.94 -2.95 -23.38
CA GLY A 116 0.49 -4.34 -23.53
C GLY A 116 1.13 -5.26 -22.51
N LYS A 117 1.46 -6.49 -22.94
CA LYS A 117 2.01 -7.55 -22.07
C LYS A 117 3.23 -7.11 -21.25
N GLN A 118 4.11 -6.28 -21.82
CA GLN A 118 5.28 -5.75 -21.12
C GLN A 118 4.91 -4.77 -20.00
N ALA A 119 3.91 -3.91 -20.22
CA ALA A 119 3.44 -3.01 -19.19
C ALA A 119 2.78 -3.78 -18.05
N ILE A 120 1.94 -4.77 -18.38
CA ILE A 120 1.28 -5.65 -17.41
C ILE A 120 2.33 -6.35 -16.54
N GLU A 121 3.35 -6.97 -17.13
CA GLU A 121 4.40 -7.69 -16.40
C GLU A 121 5.05 -6.81 -15.32
N LEU A 122 5.49 -5.60 -15.67
CA LEU A 122 6.12 -4.69 -14.72
C LEU A 122 5.13 -4.17 -13.66
N LEU A 123 3.92 -3.78 -14.08
CA LEU A 123 2.94 -3.18 -13.16
C LEU A 123 2.42 -4.21 -12.15
N GLU A 124 2.20 -5.47 -12.56
CA GLU A 124 1.78 -6.53 -11.65
C GLU A 124 2.85 -6.91 -10.62
N LEU A 125 4.13 -6.78 -10.96
CA LEU A 125 5.21 -6.93 -9.98
C LEU A 125 5.18 -5.80 -8.93
N MET A 126 4.92 -4.56 -9.35
CA MET A 126 4.99 -3.39 -8.47
C MET A 126 3.74 -3.14 -7.64
N LEU A 127 2.54 -3.50 -8.13
CA LEU A 127 1.27 -3.21 -7.47
C LEU A 127 1.16 -3.78 -6.05
N PRO A 128 1.54 -5.04 -5.78
CA PRO A 128 1.52 -5.59 -4.42
C PRO A 128 2.29 -4.74 -3.41
N PHE A 129 3.49 -4.26 -3.77
CA PHE A 129 4.29 -3.37 -2.92
C PHE A 129 3.53 -2.08 -2.58
N TYR A 130 2.91 -1.43 -3.57
CA TYR A 130 2.18 -0.18 -3.30
C TYR A 130 0.93 -0.41 -2.44
N ILE A 131 0.20 -1.51 -2.66
CA ILE A 131 -1.00 -1.88 -1.88
C ILE A 131 -0.62 -2.17 -0.43
N GLU A 132 0.40 -3.01 -0.23
CA GLU A 132 0.90 -3.39 1.10
C GLU A 132 1.43 -2.18 1.86
N THR A 133 2.31 -1.39 1.25
CA THR A 133 2.94 -0.25 1.94
C THR A 133 1.94 0.84 2.28
N ASP A 134 0.91 1.06 1.44
CA ASP A 134 -0.19 1.95 1.78
C ASP A 134 -0.93 1.48 3.04
N ALA A 135 -1.25 0.18 3.10
CA ALA A 135 -1.96 -0.38 4.24
C ALA A 135 -1.14 -0.41 5.53
N ILE A 136 0.15 -0.77 5.46
CA ILE A 136 1.04 -0.78 6.63
C ILE A 136 1.20 0.65 7.16
N CYS A 137 1.45 1.63 6.29
CA CYS A 137 1.62 3.03 6.72
C CYS A 137 0.34 3.69 7.22
N LYS A 138 -0.84 3.08 6.96
CA LYS A 138 -2.13 3.50 7.54
C LYS A 138 -2.44 2.79 8.87
N GLN A 139 -1.69 1.74 9.22
CA GLN A 139 -1.82 1.00 10.48
C GLN A 139 -0.74 1.39 11.50
N GLU A 140 0.42 1.80 11.00
CA GLU A 140 1.60 2.13 11.80
C GLU A 140 2.25 3.43 11.32
N LYS A 141 2.93 4.12 12.23
CA LYS A 141 3.59 5.39 11.92
C LYS A 141 4.83 5.17 11.05
N CYS A 142 4.78 5.59 9.80
CA CYS A 142 5.93 5.64 8.91
C CYS A 142 6.35 7.11 8.66
N VAL A 143 7.60 7.45 9.01
CA VAL A 143 8.09 8.85 8.92
C VAL A 143 8.24 9.32 7.47
N ALA A 144 8.63 8.43 6.57
CA ALA A 144 8.82 8.74 5.15
C ALA A 144 7.51 8.71 4.33
N TYR A 145 6.39 8.33 4.93
CA TYR A 145 5.12 8.16 4.23
C TYR A 145 4.37 9.49 4.08
N ASP A 146 4.07 9.84 2.83
CA ASP A 146 3.14 10.91 2.48
C ASP A 146 1.89 10.28 1.87
N ALA A 147 0.78 10.31 2.60
CA ALA A 147 -0.47 9.67 2.21
C ALA A 147 -1.00 10.17 0.87
N LYS A 148 -0.90 11.47 0.58
CA LYS A 148 -1.41 12.04 -0.67
C LYS A 148 -0.56 11.60 -1.85
N LEU A 149 0.77 11.60 -1.66
CA LEU A 149 1.69 11.15 -2.68
C LEU A 149 1.56 9.64 -2.92
N GLN A 150 1.42 8.82 -1.88
CA GLN A 150 1.20 7.38 -2.03
C GLN A 150 -0.11 7.12 -2.77
N ASP A 151 -1.21 7.74 -2.36
CA ASP A 151 -2.51 7.57 -3.01
C ASP A 151 -2.41 7.93 -4.50
N LEU A 152 -1.81 9.08 -4.83
CA LEU A 152 -1.58 9.49 -6.22
C LEU A 152 -0.77 8.42 -6.99
N GLN A 153 0.34 7.97 -6.42
CA GLN A 153 1.21 7.00 -7.07
C GLN A 153 0.52 5.67 -7.31
N LEU A 154 -0.29 5.21 -6.36
CA LEU A 154 -1.02 3.95 -6.46
C LEU A 154 -2.15 4.04 -7.48
N GLU A 155 -2.93 5.14 -7.48
CA GLU A 155 -3.96 5.39 -8.49
C GLU A 155 -3.38 5.49 -9.90
N GLU A 156 -2.25 6.19 -10.09
CA GLU A 156 -1.54 6.24 -11.38
C GLU A 156 -1.06 4.86 -11.82
N CYS A 157 -0.59 4.02 -10.89
CA CYS A 157 -0.12 2.66 -11.18
C CYS A 157 -1.27 1.77 -11.61
N PHE A 158 -2.36 1.77 -10.83
CA PHE A 158 -3.56 0.99 -11.10
C PHE A 158 -4.26 1.44 -12.38
N GLY A 159 -4.43 2.75 -12.58
CA GLY A 159 -5.06 3.29 -13.78
C GLY A 159 -4.33 2.86 -15.03
N ARG A 160 -2.99 3.01 -15.04
CA ARG A 160 -2.16 2.54 -16.16
C ARG A 160 -2.25 1.01 -16.34
N TRP A 161 -2.24 0.24 -15.26
CA TRP A 161 -2.37 -1.22 -15.37
C TRP A 161 -3.73 -1.62 -15.94
N PHE A 162 -4.80 -0.98 -15.45
CA PHE A 162 -6.18 -1.23 -15.86
C PHE A 162 -6.43 -0.92 -17.34
N GLU A 163 -5.77 0.10 -17.90
CA GLU A 163 -5.80 0.39 -19.35
C GLU A 163 -5.18 -0.74 -20.19
N GLU A 164 -4.27 -1.53 -19.60
CA GLU A 164 -3.50 -2.53 -20.33
C GLU A 164 -4.05 -3.96 -20.15
N ILE A 165 -4.88 -4.24 -19.14
CA ILE A 165 -5.28 -5.61 -18.75
C ILE A 165 -5.93 -6.44 -19.87
N ASP A 166 -6.58 -5.80 -20.84
CA ASP A 166 -7.22 -6.46 -21.98
C ASP A 166 -6.20 -7.04 -22.98
N HIS A 167 -4.92 -6.67 -22.88
CA HIS A 167 -3.84 -7.27 -23.67
C HIS A 167 -3.31 -8.59 -23.08
N SER A 168 -3.80 -9.02 -21.90
CA SER A 168 -3.46 -10.30 -21.29
C SER A 168 -4.60 -11.31 -21.43
N GLU A 169 -4.26 -12.53 -21.83
CA GLU A 169 -5.20 -13.66 -21.84
C GLU A 169 -5.54 -14.14 -20.42
N LYS A 170 -4.61 -13.96 -19.47
CA LYS A 170 -4.79 -14.31 -18.06
C LYS A 170 -4.90 -13.05 -17.23
N ARG A 171 -6.11 -12.77 -16.76
CA ARG A 171 -6.38 -11.64 -15.87
C ARG A 171 -5.98 -11.98 -14.43
N ASN A 172 -5.31 -11.05 -13.76
CA ASN A 172 -4.96 -11.18 -12.35
C ASN A 172 -6.16 -10.79 -11.46
N GLU A 173 -7.00 -11.77 -11.15
CA GLU A 173 -8.25 -11.53 -10.39
C GLU A 173 -8.02 -10.87 -9.03
N THR A 174 -6.91 -11.16 -8.36
CA THR A 174 -6.55 -10.54 -7.07
C THR A 174 -6.32 -9.05 -7.24
N LEU A 175 -5.57 -8.63 -8.26
CA LEU A 175 -5.34 -7.20 -8.53
C LEU A 175 -6.59 -6.49 -9.03
N ILE A 176 -7.43 -7.15 -9.83
CA ILE A 176 -8.74 -6.59 -10.24
C ILE A 176 -9.61 -6.38 -8.99
N SER A 177 -9.69 -7.39 -8.11
CA SER A 177 -10.43 -7.29 -6.86
C SER A 177 -9.89 -6.16 -5.98
N SER A 178 -8.56 -6.06 -5.87
CA SER A 178 -7.87 -5.01 -5.10
C SER A 178 -8.21 -3.60 -5.62
N PHE A 179 -8.15 -3.40 -6.93
CA PHE A 179 -8.50 -2.15 -7.60
C PHE A 179 -9.90 -1.67 -7.24
N PHE A 180 -10.88 -2.58 -7.23
CA PHE A 180 -12.26 -2.26 -6.89
C PHE A 180 -12.47 -2.11 -5.37
N LEU A 181 -11.93 -3.01 -4.55
CA LEU A 181 -12.11 -2.96 -3.09
C LEU A 181 -11.57 -1.66 -2.47
N ARG A 182 -10.51 -1.07 -3.03
CA ARG A 182 -10.01 0.24 -2.60
C ARG A 182 -11.00 1.39 -2.80
N GLN A 183 -12.00 1.22 -3.67
CA GLN A 183 -13.02 2.23 -3.97
C GLN A 183 -14.30 2.03 -3.15
N ILE A 184 -14.36 0.99 -2.30
CA ILE A 184 -15.58 0.59 -1.57
C ILE A 184 -16.20 1.70 -0.72
N THR A 185 -15.37 2.59 -0.17
CA THR A 185 -15.82 3.72 0.67
C THR A 185 -16.30 4.92 -0.17
N LYS A 186 -15.93 4.97 -1.46
CA LYS A 186 -16.14 6.14 -2.34
C LYS A 186 -17.20 5.91 -3.42
N LYS A 187 -17.37 4.66 -3.89
CA LYS A 187 -18.17 4.33 -5.08
C LYS A 187 -19.34 3.44 -4.71
N SER A 188 -20.56 3.98 -4.70
CA SER A 188 -21.78 3.22 -4.36
C SER A 188 -22.18 2.16 -5.41
N THR A 189 -21.71 2.28 -6.65
CA THR A 189 -22.04 1.36 -7.74
C THR A 189 -21.08 0.18 -7.88
N LEU A 190 -20.12 0.03 -6.94
CA LEU A 190 -19.03 -0.96 -7.05
C LEU A 190 -19.51 -2.40 -7.27
N LEU A 191 -20.66 -2.76 -6.68
CA LEU A 191 -21.25 -4.09 -6.83
C LEU A 191 -21.59 -4.41 -8.30
N GLN A 192 -22.06 -3.42 -9.06
CA GLN A 192 -22.36 -3.59 -10.48
C GLN A 192 -21.07 -3.79 -11.28
N ASP A 193 -20.04 -2.99 -10.98
CA ASP A 193 -18.74 -3.11 -11.64
C ASP A 193 -18.12 -4.50 -11.41
N ILE A 194 -18.10 -4.98 -10.17
CA ILE A 194 -17.54 -6.31 -9.85
C ILE A 194 -18.28 -7.42 -10.58
N ARG A 195 -19.61 -7.35 -10.71
CA ARG A 195 -20.37 -8.37 -11.47
C ARG A 195 -20.03 -8.37 -12.96
N ILE A 196 -19.55 -7.26 -13.51
CA ILE A 196 -19.11 -7.16 -14.90
C ILE A 196 -17.67 -7.67 -15.04
N PHE A 197 -16.75 -7.23 -14.17
CA PHE A 197 -15.33 -7.51 -14.30
C PHE A 197 -14.90 -8.85 -13.69
N LEU A 198 -15.61 -9.33 -12.66
CA LEU A 198 -15.34 -10.54 -11.89
C LEU A 198 -16.64 -11.30 -11.56
N PRO A 199 -17.42 -11.75 -12.56
CA PRO A 199 -18.75 -12.36 -12.36
C PRO A 199 -18.76 -13.60 -11.46
N ASN A 200 -17.62 -14.28 -11.31
CA ASN A 200 -17.49 -15.50 -10.50
C ASN A 200 -16.93 -15.25 -9.09
N SER A 201 -16.58 -14.00 -8.75
CA SER A 201 -15.93 -13.69 -7.47
C SER A 201 -16.94 -13.46 -6.34
N LYS A 202 -17.56 -14.55 -5.88
CA LYS A 202 -18.59 -14.53 -4.81
C LYS A 202 -18.09 -13.88 -3.53
N VAL A 203 -16.85 -14.17 -3.11
CA VAL A 203 -16.29 -13.65 -1.85
C VAL A 203 -16.16 -12.13 -1.89
N VAL A 204 -15.72 -11.56 -3.02
CA VAL A 204 -15.61 -10.11 -3.21
C VAL A 204 -16.99 -9.46 -3.25
N GLU A 205 -17.95 -10.09 -3.92
CA GLU A 205 -19.33 -9.63 -3.92
C GLU A 205 -19.93 -9.59 -2.50
N GLU A 206 -19.73 -10.67 -1.74
CA GLU A 206 -20.25 -10.79 -0.38
C GLU A 206 -19.67 -9.77 0.59
N ILE A 207 -18.37 -9.46 0.51
CA ILE A 207 -17.78 -8.45 1.39
C ILE A 207 -18.24 -7.03 1.03
N ILE A 208 -18.45 -6.75 -0.25
CA ILE A 208 -19.04 -5.47 -0.71
C ILE A 208 -20.47 -5.33 -0.20
N LEU A 209 -21.29 -6.37 -0.31
CA LEU A 209 -22.65 -6.40 0.23
C LEU A 209 -22.66 -6.23 1.76
N ALA A 210 -21.75 -6.91 2.47
CA ALA A 210 -21.62 -6.76 3.91
C ALA A 210 -21.25 -5.33 4.31
N TYR A 211 -20.37 -4.69 3.54
CA TYR A 211 -19.99 -3.29 3.75
C TYR A 211 -21.19 -2.34 3.58
N TYR A 212 -21.88 -2.40 2.44
CA TYR A 212 -23.00 -1.49 2.16
C TYR A 212 -24.22 -1.72 3.04
N SER A 213 -24.46 -2.95 3.49
CA SER A 213 -25.50 -3.26 4.47
C SER A 213 -25.10 -2.92 5.91
N LYS A 214 -23.90 -2.39 6.14
CA LYS A 214 -23.33 -2.09 7.46
C LYS A 214 -23.30 -3.31 8.39
N ASN A 215 -23.23 -4.51 7.81
CA ASN A 215 -23.19 -5.77 8.54
C ASN A 215 -21.74 -6.07 8.95
N PHE A 216 -21.26 -5.35 9.96
CA PHE A 216 -19.88 -5.44 10.45
C PHE A 216 -19.49 -6.86 10.87
N ILE A 217 -20.41 -7.63 11.47
CA ILE A 217 -20.17 -9.03 11.84
C ILE A 217 -19.84 -9.88 10.60
N ARG A 218 -20.66 -9.77 9.55
CA ARG A 218 -20.41 -10.51 8.29
C ARG A 218 -19.15 -9.99 7.60
N PHE A 219 -18.94 -8.68 7.58
CA PHE A 219 -17.76 -8.05 6.98
C PHE A 219 -16.46 -8.60 7.61
N PHE A 220 -16.32 -8.53 8.93
CA PHE A 220 -15.10 -9.01 9.61
C PHE A 220 -14.91 -10.53 9.51
N ARG A 221 -16.01 -11.29 9.51
CA ARG A 221 -15.95 -12.75 9.28
C ARG A 221 -15.40 -13.10 7.89
N ILE A 222 -15.79 -12.36 6.84
CA ILE A 222 -15.25 -12.58 5.49
C ILE A 222 -13.82 -12.05 5.42
N PHE A 223 -13.59 -10.82 5.89
CA PHE A 223 -12.28 -10.15 5.91
C PHE A 223 -11.19 -11.04 6.50
N ARG A 224 -11.46 -11.73 7.62
CA ARG A 224 -10.51 -12.64 8.27
C ARG A 224 -9.91 -13.68 7.32
N ASN A 225 -10.69 -14.18 6.39
CA ASN A 225 -10.32 -15.27 5.49
C ASN A 225 -9.85 -14.79 4.10
N LEU A 226 -9.77 -13.48 3.88
CA LEU A 226 -9.25 -12.93 2.63
C LEU A 226 -7.74 -13.13 2.49
N ASP A 227 -7.31 -13.20 1.22
CA ASP A 227 -5.90 -13.05 0.86
C ASP A 227 -5.35 -11.71 1.39
N VAL A 228 -4.05 -11.70 1.71
CA VAL A 228 -3.39 -10.58 2.36
C VAL A 228 -3.47 -9.29 1.53
N ILE A 229 -3.35 -9.38 0.20
CA ILE A 229 -3.42 -8.21 -0.70
C ILE A 229 -4.83 -7.62 -0.70
N LEU A 230 -5.86 -8.47 -0.62
CA LEU A 230 -7.26 -8.01 -0.52
C LEU A 230 -7.54 -7.38 0.84
N LYS A 231 -6.94 -7.91 1.93
CA LYS A 231 -7.01 -7.27 3.25
C LYS A 231 -6.39 -5.88 3.22
N TYR A 232 -5.17 -5.76 2.69
CA TYR A 232 -4.50 -4.45 2.54
C TYR A 232 -5.31 -3.47 1.71
N SER A 233 -5.97 -3.94 0.64
CA SER A 233 -6.87 -3.13 -0.18
C SER A 233 -8.10 -2.59 0.56
N LEU A 234 -8.43 -3.14 1.73
CA LEU A 234 -9.58 -2.78 2.56
C LEU A 234 -9.22 -1.99 3.81
N VAL A 235 -7.98 -1.53 3.98
CA VAL A 235 -7.51 -0.84 5.19
C VAL A 235 -8.41 0.34 5.60
N ASP A 236 -8.82 1.18 4.64
CA ASP A 236 -9.71 2.33 4.92
C ASP A 236 -11.14 1.86 5.26
N ALA A 237 -11.61 0.79 4.62
CA ALA A 237 -12.93 0.21 4.87
C ALA A 237 -13.01 -0.47 6.25
N VAL A 238 -11.93 -1.12 6.70
CA VAL A 238 -11.82 -1.71 8.05
C VAL A 238 -11.99 -0.62 9.11
N PHE A 239 -11.26 0.49 8.93
CA PHE A 239 -11.36 1.64 9.81
C PHE A 239 -12.79 2.21 9.85
N GLU A 240 -13.37 2.53 8.69
CA GLU A 240 -14.74 3.06 8.61
C GLU A 240 -15.78 2.08 9.19
N MET A 241 -15.64 0.78 8.92
CA MET A 241 -16.56 -0.24 9.41
C MET A 241 -16.53 -0.37 10.93
N ARG A 242 -15.34 -0.28 11.57
CA ARG A 242 -15.24 -0.28 13.05
C ARG A 242 -15.93 0.93 13.65
N HIS A 243 -15.77 2.12 13.05
CA HIS A 243 -16.49 3.32 13.48
C HIS A 243 -18.00 3.19 13.34
N ILE A 244 -18.48 2.70 12.19
CA ILE A 244 -19.91 2.45 11.95
C ILE A 244 -20.44 1.43 12.97
N ALA A 245 -19.69 0.37 13.26
CA ALA A 245 -20.07 -0.63 14.25
C ALA A 245 -20.22 -0.02 15.65
N MET A 246 -19.30 0.83 16.08
CA MET A 246 -19.40 1.53 17.38
C MET A 246 -20.66 2.40 17.47
N GLN A 247 -21.01 3.11 16.40
CA GLN A 247 -22.26 3.88 16.33
C GLN A 247 -23.48 2.96 16.46
N ILE A 248 -23.54 1.89 15.68
CA ILE A 248 -24.66 0.92 15.71
C ILE A 248 -24.80 0.30 17.10
N ILE A 249 -23.69 -0.08 17.74
CA ILE A 249 -23.69 -0.69 19.07
C ILE A 249 -24.17 0.30 20.13
N SER A 250 -23.72 1.56 20.06
CA SER A 250 -24.13 2.61 21.01
C SER A 250 -25.64 2.85 21.00
N ILE A 251 -26.29 2.69 19.84
CA ILE A 251 -27.73 2.87 19.66
C ILE A 251 -28.47 1.58 20.00
N GLY A 252 -28.04 0.46 19.44
CA GLY A 252 -28.73 -0.84 19.54
C GLY A 252 -28.74 -1.45 20.93
N PHE A 253 -27.71 -1.16 21.75
CA PHE A 253 -27.59 -1.65 23.12
C PHE A 253 -27.81 -0.55 24.18
N LYS A 254 -28.44 0.57 23.80
CA LYS A 254 -28.65 1.72 24.70
C LYS A 254 -29.55 1.34 25.87
N SER A 255 -28.92 0.99 26.99
CA SER A 255 -29.60 0.71 28.27
C SER A 255 -28.69 1.07 29.44
N PRO A 256 -29.22 1.65 30.54
CA PRO A 256 -28.44 1.98 31.74
C PRO A 256 -27.68 0.78 32.34
N THR A 257 -28.20 -0.43 32.14
CA THR A 257 -27.66 -1.68 32.70
C THR A 257 -26.84 -2.49 31.69
N ALA A 258 -26.84 -2.12 30.41
CA ALA A 258 -26.09 -2.86 29.39
C ALA A 258 -24.58 -2.74 29.61
N LYS A 259 -23.95 -3.90 29.81
CA LYS A 259 -22.51 -4.08 29.89
C LYS A 259 -22.10 -5.08 28.84
N LEU A 260 -21.23 -4.69 27.92
CA LEU A 260 -20.65 -5.60 26.93
C LEU A 260 -19.23 -5.99 27.36
N ASP A 261 -18.93 -7.28 27.28
CA ASP A 261 -17.57 -7.79 27.48
C ASP A 261 -16.65 -7.31 26.35
N VAL A 262 -15.43 -6.91 26.73
CA VAL A 262 -14.46 -6.36 25.77
C VAL A 262 -13.99 -7.42 24.76
N ASN A 263 -13.89 -8.69 25.13
CA ASN A 263 -13.51 -9.75 24.19
C ASN A 263 -14.63 -10.02 23.17
N LEU A 264 -15.89 -9.98 23.63
CA LEU A 264 -17.04 -10.09 22.71
C LEU A 264 -17.00 -8.96 21.67
N LEU A 265 -16.76 -7.72 22.12
CA LEU A 265 -16.67 -6.58 21.22
C LEU A 265 -15.46 -6.65 20.28
N SER A 266 -14.30 -7.08 20.80
CA SER A 266 -13.08 -7.27 20.00
C SER A 266 -13.34 -8.24 18.84
N ASN A 267 -14.01 -9.37 19.13
CA ASN A 267 -14.41 -10.34 18.11
C ASN A 267 -15.37 -9.77 17.06
N TRP A 268 -16.33 -8.94 17.49
CA TRP A 268 -17.26 -8.27 16.59
C TRP A 268 -16.61 -7.23 15.68
N LEU A 269 -15.58 -6.54 16.18
CA LEU A 269 -14.84 -5.50 15.48
C LEU A 269 -13.63 -6.03 14.69
N GLY A 270 -13.46 -7.36 14.64
CA GLY A 270 -12.36 -8.00 13.91
C GLY A 270 -10.99 -7.74 14.52
N PHE A 271 -10.89 -7.70 15.85
CA PHE A 271 -9.64 -7.76 16.61
C PHE A 271 -9.53 -9.17 17.22
N TYR A 272 -8.98 -10.13 16.46
CA TYR A 272 -9.05 -11.55 16.84
C TYR A 272 -7.87 -12.03 17.70
N GLU A 273 -6.69 -11.44 17.51
CA GLU A 273 -5.48 -11.86 18.23
C GLU A 273 -5.36 -11.22 19.62
N LYS A 274 -5.77 -9.96 19.76
CA LYS A 274 -5.65 -9.20 21.02
C LYS A 274 -6.92 -8.40 21.29
N PRO A 275 -7.27 -8.17 22.57
CA PRO A 275 -8.35 -7.26 22.92
C PRO A 275 -8.11 -5.88 22.32
N CYS A 276 -9.18 -5.22 21.89
CA CYS A 276 -9.11 -3.91 21.25
C CYS A 276 -9.03 -2.74 22.24
N ASP A 277 -8.37 -2.94 23.39
CA ASP A 277 -8.29 -1.97 24.50
C ASP A 277 -7.85 -0.58 24.02
N ASP A 278 -6.79 -0.52 23.20
CA ASP A 278 -6.28 0.72 22.62
C ASP A 278 -7.35 1.43 21.78
N PHE A 279 -8.07 0.68 20.95
CA PHE A 279 -9.16 1.21 20.11
C PHE A 279 -10.34 1.68 20.96
N LEU A 280 -10.69 0.93 22.01
CA LEU A 280 -11.81 1.25 22.88
C LEU A 280 -11.52 2.44 23.78
N SER A 281 -10.26 2.70 24.10
CA SER A 281 -9.85 3.87 24.88
C SER A 281 -10.31 5.20 24.25
N PHE A 282 -10.52 5.24 22.93
CA PHE A 282 -11.09 6.40 22.24
C PHE A 282 -12.59 6.61 22.49
N TYR A 283 -13.29 5.60 23.01
CA TYR A 283 -14.73 5.61 23.22
C TYR A 283 -15.12 5.47 24.69
N THR A 284 -14.28 4.88 25.55
CA THR A 284 -14.58 4.63 26.95
C THR A 284 -13.33 4.40 27.80
N ASP A 285 -13.41 4.76 29.09
CA ASP A 285 -12.34 4.55 30.08
C ASP A 285 -12.38 3.16 30.75
N SER A 286 -13.38 2.31 30.42
CA SER A 286 -13.59 1.01 31.07
C SER A 286 -12.80 -0.11 30.40
N LYS A 287 -12.11 -0.96 31.18
CA LYS A 287 -11.20 -1.99 30.65
C LYS A 287 -11.77 -3.40 30.47
N ASN A 288 -12.62 -3.86 31.39
CA ASN A 288 -13.12 -5.26 31.34
C ASN A 288 -14.50 -5.38 30.70
N TYR A 289 -15.32 -4.34 30.84
CA TYR A 289 -16.65 -4.26 30.26
C TYR A 289 -16.92 -2.82 29.84
N ILE A 290 -17.76 -2.64 28.83
CA ILE A 290 -18.18 -1.34 28.35
C ILE A 290 -19.61 -1.10 28.81
N GLN A 291 -19.79 -0.06 29.61
CA GLN A 291 -21.13 0.43 29.91
C GLN A 291 -21.60 1.32 28.75
N ILE A 292 -22.60 0.87 28.01
CA ILE A 292 -22.99 1.47 26.72
C ILE A 292 -23.41 2.94 26.86
N VAL A 293 -24.05 3.30 27.97
CA VAL A 293 -24.42 4.70 28.26
C VAL A 293 -23.22 5.63 28.45
N ASN A 294 -22.02 5.09 28.68
CA ASN A 294 -20.79 5.86 28.85
C ASN A 294 -19.94 5.93 27.57
N LEU A 295 -20.39 5.32 26.46
CA LEU A 295 -19.71 5.42 25.18
C LEU A 295 -19.74 6.87 24.68
N LYS A 296 -18.56 7.45 24.46
CA LYS A 296 -18.39 8.74 23.79
C LYS A 296 -18.01 8.46 22.35
N LEU A 297 -18.87 8.87 21.41
CA LEU A 297 -18.52 8.81 20.00
C LEU A 297 -17.70 10.06 19.67
N PRO A 298 -16.42 9.94 19.31
CA PRO A 298 -15.59 11.10 19.04
C PRO A 298 -16.09 11.84 17.78
N ASP A 299 -16.28 13.15 17.91
CA ASP A 299 -16.67 14.04 16.80
C ASP A 299 -15.53 14.21 15.78
N LEU A 300 -14.28 14.05 16.24
CA LEU A 300 -13.07 14.18 15.44
C LEU A 300 -12.22 12.91 15.55
N ILE A 301 -11.83 12.37 14.39
CA ILE A 301 -10.91 11.23 14.30
C ILE A 301 -9.48 11.75 14.36
N THR A 302 -8.73 11.35 15.40
CA THR A 302 -7.30 11.64 15.50
C THR A 302 -6.48 10.69 14.61
N PRO A 303 -5.25 11.07 14.21
CA PRO A 303 -4.36 10.16 13.48
C PRO A 303 -4.12 8.84 14.22
N GLU A 304 -3.95 8.90 15.54
CA GLU A 304 -3.75 7.71 16.39
C GLU A 304 -4.96 6.78 16.38
N HIS A 305 -6.16 7.35 16.49
CA HIS A 305 -7.40 6.59 16.37
C HIS A 305 -7.50 5.91 15.01
N ARG A 306 -7.09 6.59 13.93
CA ARG A 306 -7.04 6.01 12.59
C ARG A 306 -6.06 4.86 12.47
N PHE A 307 -4.85 4.99 13.02
CA PHE A 307 -3.85 3.91 13.01
C PHE A 307 -4.39 2.67 13.71
N ILE A 308 -4.82 2.82 14.95
CA ILE A 308 -5.30 1.70 15.78
C ILE A 308 -6.56 1.07 15.17
N GLY A 309 -7.50 1.89 14.72
CA GLY A 309 -8.72 1.44 14.06
C GLY A 309 -8.49 0.78 12.70
N SER A 310 -7.31 0.93 12.08
CA SER A 310 -6.97 0.25 10.81
C SER A 310 -6.25 -1.08 11.00
N ARG A 311 -5.74 -1.39 12.21
CA ARG A 311 -4.85 -2.55 12.45
C ARG A 311 -5.51 -3.88 12.10
N PHE A 312 -4.76 -4.74 11.42
CA PHE A 312 -5.12 -6.14 11.23
C PHE A 312 -4.65 -6.92 12.45
N GLN A 313 -5.53 -7.74 13.01
CA GLN A 313 -5.25 -8.64 14.15
C GLN A 313 -5.96 -9.95 13.88
#